data_AF-A0A135NKF3-F1
#
_entry.id   AF-A0A135NKF3-F1
#
_cell.length_a   1.000
_cell.length_b   1.000
_cell.length_c   1.000
_cell.angle_alpha   90.00
_cell.angle_beta   90.00
_cell.angle_gamma   90.00
#
_symmetry.space_group_name_H-M   'P 1'
#
loop_
_entity.id
_entity.type
_entity.pdbx_description
1 polymer ?
#
loop_
_entity_poly.entity_id
_entity_poly.type
_entity_poly.pdbx_seq_one_letter_code
_entity_poly.pdbx_strand_id
1 'polypeptide(L)'
;MEHSLLVWLLPTLALVVGVVVGFALARLLPNAAPSNTQRQLDDIQQRFDNYQNEVVTHFNSTASLVKKLTQSYQDVQDHLADGANRLALDELTRQRLLAALHSEAAQGPRDRLTPPKDTAEVPRDYAPKAPNSPGMLDESYGLKR
;
A
#
# COMPACT_ATOMS: atom_id res chain seq x y z
N MET A 1 48.35 -56.96 17.51
CA MET A 1 47.83 -56.73 16.14
C MET A 1 46.30 -56.68 16.11
N GLU A 2 45.61 -57.54 16.87
CA GLU A 2 44.13 -57.62 16.89
C GLU A 2 43.43 -56.37 17.46
N HIS A 3 43.96 -55.75 18.52
CA HIS A 3 43.31 -54.61 19.20
C HIS A 3 43.30 -53.32 18.37
N SER A 4 44.32 -53.08 17.54
CA SER A 4 44.39 -51.91 16.65
C SER A 4 43.34 -51.96 15.54
N LEU A 5 42.97 -53.16 15.07
CA LEU A 5 41.92 -53.33 14.07
C LEU A 5 40.54 -53.01 14.64
N LEU A 6 40.22 -53.53 15.84
CA LEU A 6 38.95 -53.24 16.52
C LEU A 6 38.74 -51.75 16.81
N VAL A 7 39.81 -51.03 17.20
CA VAL A 7 39.75 -49.58 17.48
C VAL A 7 39.39 -48.75 16.25
N TRP A 8 39.78 -49.19 15.05
CA TRP A 8 39.44 -48.51 13.78
C TRP A 8 38.13 -48.99 13.15
N LEU A 9 37.72 -50.23 13.41
CA LEU A 9 36.51 -50.82 12.86
C LEU A 9 35.25 -50.24 13.53
N LEU A 10 35.30 -49.99 14.83
CA LEU A 10 34.15 -49.47 15.59
C LEU A 10 33.68 -48.06 15.12
N PRO A 11 34.55 -47.04 14.94
CA PRO A 11 34.14 -45.73 14.45
C PRO A 11 33.75 -45.76 12.96
N THR A 12 34.39 -46.59 12.14
CA THR A 12 34.04 -46.72 10.71
C THR A 12 32.68 -47.36 10.53
N LEU A 13 32.36 -48.41 11.30
CA LEU A 13 31.04 -49.02 11.33
C LEU A 13 29.97 -48.02 11.81
N ALA A 14 30.24 -47.29 12.89
CA ALA A 14 29.33 -46.27 13.40
C ALA A 14 29.05 -45.16 12.38
N LEU A 15 30.06 -44.75 11.61
CA LEU A 15 29.90 -43.76 10.54
C LEU A 15 29.06 -44.30 9.38
N VAL A 16 29.29 -45.54 8.96
CA VAL A 16 28.47 -46.17 7.90
C VAL A 16 27.02 -46.30 8.35
N VAL A 17 26.77 -46.78 9.58
CA VAL A 17 25.42 -46.88 10.14
C VAL A 17 24.78 -45.50 10.25
N GLY A 18 25.51 -44.50 10.74
CA GLY A 18 25.04 -43.12 10.83
C GLY A 18 24.65 -42.52 9.48
N VAL A 19 25.44 -42.78 8.42
CA VAL A 19 25.14 -42.33 7.05
C VAL A 19 23.91 -43.05 6.50
N VAL A 20 23.79 -44.36 6.70
CA VAL A 20 22.64 -45.13 6.22
C VAL A 20 21.35 -44.70 6.94
N VAL A 21 21.40 -44.55 8.26
CA VAL A 21 20.26 -44.08 9.07
C VAL A 21 19.92 -42.64 8.71
N GLY A 22 20.90 -41.75 8.62
CA GLY A 22 20.70 -40.36 8.22
C GLY A 22 20.09 -40.24 6.81
N PHE A 23 20.56 -41.03 5.86
CA PHE A 23 20.01 -41.08 4.50
C PHE A 23 18.60 -41.67 4.47
N ALA A 24 18.34 -42.73 5.24
CA ALA A 24 17.03 -43.33 5.36
C ALA A 24 16.03 -42.33 5.96
N LEU A 25 16.36 -41.65 7.07
CA LEU A 25 15.51 -40.59 7.62
C LEU A 25 15.30 -39.44 6.63
N ALA A 26 16.35 -38.94 5.96
CA ALA A 26 16.23 -37.88 4.97
C ALA A 26 15.32 -38.27 3.78
N ARG A 27 15.29 -39.55 3.41
CA ARG A 27 14.43 -40.09 2.34
C ARG A 27 12.99 -40.37 2.80
N LEU A 28 12.82 -40.81 4.05
CA LEU A 28 11.54 -41.23 4.62
C LEU A 28 10.72 -40.08 5.20
N LEU A 29 11.36 -38.97 5.64
CA LEU A 29 10.62 -37.78 6.07
C LEU A 29 10.02 -37.05 4.85
N PRO A 30 8.69 -37.06 4.64
CA PRO A 30 8.07 -36.60 3.40
C PRO A 30 8.07 -35.08 3.17
N ASN A 31 8.71 -34.29 4.03
CA ASN A 31 8.40 -32.86 4.14
C ASN A 31 9.61 -31.93 4.26
N ALA A 32 10.81 -32.39 3.89
CA ALA A 32 12.01 -31.54 3.87
C ALA A 32 12.20 -30.77 2.53
N ALA A 33 11.16 -30.65 1.71
CA ALA A 33 11.19 -29.81 0.51
C ALA A 33 10.69 -28.39 0.88
N PRO A 34 11.44 -27.32 0.58
CA PRO A 34 11.04 -25.93 0.84
C PRO A 34 9.88 -25.45 -0.05
N SER A 35 9.24 -26.35 -0.80
CA SER A 35 8.18 -26.05 -1.77
C SER A 35 6.96 -25.39 -1.12
N ASN A 36 6.62 -25.74 0.12
CA ASN A 36 5.51 -25.09 0.83
C ASN A 36 5.82 -23.64 1.21
N THR A 37 7.09 -23.32 1.46
CA THR A 37 7.54 -21.95 1.75
C THR A 37 7.63 -21.13 0.46
N GLN A 38 8.17 -21.69 -0.62
CA GLN A 38 8.20 -21.03 -1.93
C GLN A 38 6.79 -20.77 -2.48
N ARG A 39 5.88 -21.75 -2.38
CA ARG A 39 4.48 -21.56 -2.78
C ARG A 39 3.76 -20.48 -1.97
N GLN A 40 4.08 -20.34 -0.68
CA GLN A 40 3.54 -19.27 0.16
C GLN A 40 4.06 -17.90 -0.27
N LEU A 41 5.35 -17.80 -0.62
CA LEU A 41 5.93 -16.56 -1.14
C LEU A 41 5.29 -16.18 -2.48
N ASP A 42 5.14 -17.14 -3.40
CA ASP A 42 4.49 -16.91 -4.69
C ASP A 42 3.02 -16.47 -4.52
N ASP A 43 2.25 -17.11 -3.62
CA ASP A 43 0.86 -16.73 -3.33
C ASP A 43 0.76 -15.31 -2.74
N ILE A 44 1.63 -14.96 -1.80
CA ILE A 44 1.65 -13.61 -1.20
C ILE A 44 2.02 -12.55 -2.26
N GLN A 45 3.02 -12.83 -3.09
CA GLN A 45 3.45 -11.90 -4.14
C GLN A 45 2.35 -11.72 -5.19
N GLN A 46 1.70 -12.80 -5.61
CA GLN A 46 0.57 -12.74 -6.53
C GLN A 46 -0.61 -11.94 -5.96
N ARG A 47 -0.92 -12.10 -4.66
CA ARG A 47 -1.96 -11.29 -4.00
C ARG A 47 -1.59 -9.81 -3.94
N PHE A 48 -0.33 -9.50 -3.71
CA PHE A 48 0.15 -8.12 -3.68
C PHE A 48 0.06 -7.46 -5.07
N ASP A 49 0.46 -8.17 -6.11
CA ASP A 49 0.35 -7.69 -7.50
C ASP A 49 -1.12 -7.49 -7.90
N ASN A 50 -2.01 -8.40 -7.51
CA ASN A 50 -3.45 -8.26 -7.74
C ASN A 50 -4.02 -7.05 -7.01
N TYR A 51 -3.66 -6.85 -5.74
CA TYR A 51 -4.12 -5.69 -4.96
C TYR A 51 -3.64 -4.38 -5.57
N GLN A 52 -2.37 -4.29 -6.00
CA GLN A 52 -1.85 -3.09 -6.67
C GLN A 52 -2.63 -2.80 -7.96
N ASN A 53 -2.87 -3.82 -8.78
CA ASN A 53 -3.63 -3.67 -10.01
C ASN A 53 -5.08 -3.21 -9.74
N GLU A 54 -5.73 -3.77 -8.72
CA GLU A 54 -7.08 -3.38 -8.33
C GLU A 54 -7.15 -1.92 -7.87
N VAL A 55 -6.21 -1.49 -7.02
CA VAL A 55 -6.13 -0.10 -6.54
C VAL A 55 -5.91 0.87 -7.70
N VAL A 56 -4.96 0.57 -8.59
CA VAL A 56 -4.70 1.40 -9.78
C VAL A 56 -5.94 1.49 -10.67
N THR A 57 -6.60 0.35 -10.92
CA THR A 57 -7.82 0.28 -11.73
C THR A 57 -8.97 1.07 -11.10
N HIS A 58 -9.14 0.96 -9.78
CA HIS A 58 -10.17 1.68 -9.04
C HIS A 58 -9.94 3.20 -9.12
N PHE A 59 -8.73 3.67 -8.82
CA PHE A 59 -8.41 5.10 -8.89
C PHE A 59 -8.49 5.66 -10.31
N ASN A 60 -8.09 4.90 -11.32
CA ASN A 60 -8.26 5.30 -12.72
C ASN A 60 -9.75 5.43 -13.09
N SER A 61 -10.55 4.44 -12.71
CA SER A 61 -12.00 4.47 -12.93
C SER A 61 -12.66 5.64 -12.19
N THR A 62 -12.30 5.87 -10.92
CA THR A 62 -12.79 7.02 -10.15
C THR A 62 -12.40 8.34 -10.80
N ALA A 63 -11.15 8.51 -11.25
CA ALA A 63 -10.72 9.71 -11.95
C ALA A 63 -11.53 9.96 -13.23
N SER A 64 -11.82 8.90 -14.00
CA SER A 64 -12.70 8.97 -15.17
C SER A 64 -14.12 9.40 -14.81
N LEU A 65 -14.69 8.84 -13.74
CA LEU A 65 -16.02 9.21 -13.24
C LEU A 65 -16.08 10.67 -12.75
N VAL A 66 -15.09 11.10 -11.97
CA VAL A 66 -14.97 12.49 -11.49
C VAL A 66 -14.87 13.44 -12.67
N LYS A 67 -14.06 13.12 -13.68
CA LYS A 67 -13.97 13.93 -14.90
C LYS A 67 -15.32 14.06 -15.61
N LYS A 68 -16.07 12.96 -15.74
CA LYS A 68 -17.42 12.99 -16.33
C LYS A 68 -18.36 13.88 -15.52
N LEU A 69 -18.32 13.78 -14.19
CA LEU A 69 -19.12 14.62 -13.30
C LEU A 69 -18.76 16.10 -13.44
N THR A 70 -17.47 16.44 -13.50
CA THR A 70 -17.01 17.81 -13.74
C THR A 70 -17.49 18.33 -15.10
N GLN A 71 -17.44 17.50 -16.16
CA GLN A 71 -17.96 17.87 -17.47
C GLN A 71 -19.47 18.15 -17.41
N SER A 72 -20.25 17.25 -16.82
CA SER A 72 -21.70 17.43 -16.69
C SER A 72 -22.06 18.68 -15.87
N TYR A 73 -21.26 19.03 -14.84
CA TYR A 73 -21.44 20.28 -14.11
C TYR A 73 -21.23 21.51 -15.01
N GLN A 74 -20.17 21.50 -15.84
CA GLN A 74 -19.91 22.58 -16.80
C GLN A 74 -21.04 22.70 -17.82
N ASP A 75 -21.50 21.58 -18.39
CA ASP A 75 -22.60 21.57 -19.36
C ASP A 75 -23.88 22.18 -18.77
N VAL A 76 -24.18 21.91 -17.49
CA VAL A 76 -25.33 22.51 -16.78
C VAL A 76 -25.14 24.02 -16.59
N GLN A 77 -23.93 24.47 -16.22
CA GLN A 77 -23.65 25.90 -16.10
C GLN A 77 -23.80 26.62 -17.44
N ASP A 78 -23.27 26.05 -18.52
CA ASP A 78 -23.39 26.62 -19.87
C ASP A 78 -24.86 26.70 -20.29
N HIS A 79 -25.65 25.66 -20.00
CA HIS A 79 -27.08 25.67 -20.29
C HIS A 79 -27.84 26.74 -19.50
N LEU A 80 -27.50 26.93 -18.22
CA LEU A 80 -28.07 27.99 -17.38
C LEU A 80 -27.67 29.38 -17.88
N ALA A 81 -26.43 29.55 -18.35
CA ALA A 81 -25.95 30.81 -18.93
C ALA A 81 -26.67 31.14 -20.25
N ASP A 82 -26.85 30.15 -21.14
CA ASP A 82 -27.65 30.33 -22.37
C ASP A 82 -29.12 30.61 -22.05
N GLY A 83 -29.68 29.92 -21.06
CA GLY A 83 -31.02 30.17 -20.54
C GLY A 83 -31.17 31.60 -20.02
N ALA A 84 -30.23 32.08 -19.20
CA ALA A 84 -30.22 33.44 -18.70
C ALA A 84 -30.11 34.46 -19.85
N ASN A 85 -29.28 34.20 -20.86
CA ASN A 85 -29.15 35.05 -22.05
C ASN A 85 -30.46 35.13 -22.86
N ARG A 86 -31.17 34.01 -23.03
CA ARG A 86 -32.40 33.95 -23.82
C ARG A 86 -33.64 34.46 -23.08
N LEU A 87 -33.75 34.20 -21.78
CA LEU A 87 -34.95 34.50 -20.99
C LEU A 87 -34.87 35.84 -20.27
N ALA A 88 -33.69 36.41 -20.05
CA ALA A 88 -33.57 37.74 -19.48
C ALA A 88 -33.87 38.80 -20.56
N LEU A 89 -35.08 39.34 -20.52
CA LEU A 89 -35.57 40.36 -21.45
C LEU A 89 -34.85 41.71 -21.30
N ASP A 90 -34.17 41.93 -20.16
CA ASP A 90 -33.51 43.17 -19.78
C ASP A 90 -32.03 42.92 -19.43
N GLU A 91 -31.14 43.81 -19.89
CA GLU A 91 -29.68 43.66 -19.80
C GLU A 91 -29.17 43.67 -18.35
N LEU A 92 -29.82 44.46 -17.47
CA LEU A 92 -29.48 44.49 -16.05
C LEU A 92 -29.84 43.16 -15.36
N THR A 93 -30.98 42.59 -15.73
CA THR A 93 -31.44 41.29 -15.20
C THR A 93 -30.53 40.15 -15.68
N ARG A 94 -30.10 40.20 -16.94
CA ARG A 94 -29.13 39.27 -17.54
C ARG A 94 -27.79 39.30 -16.81
N GLN A 95 -27.23 40.49 -16.60
CA GLN A 95 -25.94 40.65 -15.92
C GLN A 95 -25.99 40.15 -14.48
N ARG A 96 -27.11 40.35 -13.77
CA ARG A 96 -27.29 39.82 -12.41
C ARG A 96 -27.40 38.30 -12.37
N LEU A 97 -28.14 37.69 -13.29
CA LEU A 97 -28.26 36.22 -13.37
C LEU A 97 -26.91 35.57 -13.70
N LEU A 98 -26.17 36.13 -14.66
CA LEU A 98 -24.83 35.67 -14.98
C LEU A 98 -23.87 35.88 -13.80
N ALA A 99 -23.90 37.03 -13.12
CA ALA A 99 -23.07 37.26 -11.94
C ALA A 99 -23.35 36.27 -10.80
N ALA A 100 -24.62 35.91 -10.57
CA ALA A 100 -25.02 34.91 -9.57
C ALA A 100 -24.52 33.49 -9.94
N LEU A 101 -24.53 33.12 -11.22
CA LEU A 101 -23.95 31.86 -11.70
C LEU A 101 -22.43 31.78 -11.45
N HIS A 102 -21.71 32.86 -11.71
CA HIS A 102 -20.25 32.90 -11.57
C HIS A 102 -19.79 33.08 -10.11
N SER A 103 -20.62 33.63 -9.22
CA SER A 103 -20.25 33.78 -7.80
C SER A 103 -20.04 32.46 -7.08
N GLU A 104 -20.70 31.39 -7.53
CA GLU A 104 -20.51 30.04 -7.01
C GLU A 104 -19.30 29.32 -7.64
N ALA A 105 -18.95 29.68 -8.88
CA ALA A 105 -17.78 29.19 -9.62
C ALA A 105 -16.47 29.92 -9.26
N ALA A 106 -16.51 31.03 -8.51
CA ALA A 106 -15.33 31.78 -8.08
C ALA A 106 -14.43 31.04 -7.08
N GLN A 107 -14.80 29.82 -6.66
CA GLN A 107 -13.81 28.84 -6.20
C GLN A 107 -13.11 28.27 -7.44
N GLY A 108 -12.19 29.07 -7.98
CA GLY A 108 -11.40 28.71 -9.16
C GLY A 108 -10.72 27.35 -9.00
N PRO A 109 -10.22 26.76 -10.11
CA PRO A 109 -9.56 25.47 -10.10
C PRO A 109 -8.60 25.42 -8.91
N ARG A 110 -8.83 24.48 -7.99
CA ARG A 110 -7.88 24.18 -6.92
C ARG A 110 -6.67 23.53 -7.57
N ASP A 111 -5.94 24.36 -8.31
CA ASP A 111 -4.66 24.05 -8.88
C ASP A 111 -3.66 24.12 -7.73
N ARG A 112 -3.70 23.08 -6.89
CA ARG A 112 -2.70 22.88 -5.85
C ARG A 112 -2.17 21.45 -5.96
N LEU A 113 -1.70 21.14 -7.17
CA LEU A 113 -0.62 20.17 -7.38
C LEU A 113 0.75 20.74 -7.00
N THR A 114 0.82 21.95 -6.43
CA THR A 114 1.98 22.34 -5.64
C THR A 114 1.90 21.63 -4.28
N PRO A 115 2.72 20.60 -4.01
CA PRO A 115 2.83 20.11 -2.64
C PRO A 115 3.20 21.31 -1.76
N PRO A 116 2.59 21.45 -0.57
CA PRO A 116 3.05 22.44 0.40
C PRO A 116 4.57 22.26 0.55
N LYS A 117 5.34 23.29 0.18
CA LYS A 117 6.76 23.35 0.53
C LYS A 117 6.83 23.27 2.07
N ASP A 118 7.41 22.17 2.55
CA ASP A 118 7.96 21.97 3.90
C ASP A 118 7.03 21.94 5.13
N THR A 119 5.71 21.78 4.98
CA THR A 119 4.83 21.62 6.17
C THR A 119 3.83 20.47 6.10
N ALA A 120 4.04 19.50 5.20
CA ALA A 120 3.44 18.18 5.36
C ALA A 120 4.27 17.44 6.43
N GLU A 121 4.07 17.82 7.68
CA GLU A 121 4.62 17.07 8.80
C GLU A 121 4.05 15.65 8.71
N VAL A 122 4.89 14.69 8.33
CA VAL A 122 4.55 13.27 8.33
C VAL A 122 3.96 12.92 9.69
N PRO A 123 2.98 12.00 9.77
CA PRO A 123 2.43 11.56 11.05
C PRO A 123 3.57 11.27 12.02
N ARG A 124 3.60 11.98 13.15
CA ARG A 124 4.68 11.90 14.16
C ARG A 124 4.76 10.52 14.84
N ASP A 125 3.92 9.58 14.42
CA ASP A 125 3.86 8.19 14.89
C ASP A 125 5.13 7.38 14.57
N TYR A 126 6.03 7.89 13.72
CA TYR A 126 7.34 7.27 13.44
C TYR A 126 8.52 8.03 14.07
N ALA A 127 8.32 8.70 15.21
CA ALA A 127 9.39 9.45 15.87
C ALA A 127 10.67 8.60 16.08
N PRO A 128 11.84 9.03 15.55
CA PRO A 128 13.09 8.32 15.77
C PRO A 128 13.48 8.39 17.26
N LYS A 129 13.71 7.21 17.85
CA LYS A 129 14.13 7.04 19.24
C LYS A 129 15.49 7.70 19.46
N ALA A 130 15.64 8.56 20.48
CA ALA A 130 16.97 8.93 20.96
C ALA A 130 17.64 7.69 21.57
N PRO A 131 18.97 7.49 21.44
CA PRO A 131 19.62 6.21 21.76
C PRO A 131 19.27 5.62 23.15
N ASN A 132 18.93 6.48 24.12
CA ASN A 132 18.64 6.12 25.51
C ASN A 132 17.22 6.49 26.01
N SER A 133 16.23 6.74 25.13
CA SER A 133 14.85 7.02 25.57
C SER A 133 13.95 5.77 25.45
N PRO A 134 13.22 5.34 26.49
CA PRO A 134 12.25 4.25 26.36
C PRO A 134 11.20 4.58 25.28
N GLY A 135 10.83 3.57 24.49
CA GLY A 135 9.86 3.76 23.38
C GLY A 135 8.43 3.94 23.90
N MET A 136 7.52 4.41 23.04
CA MET A 136 6.09 4.57 23.41
C MET A 136 5.37 3.25 23.73
N LEU A 137 5.99 2.10 23.41
CA LEU A 137 5.53 0.76 23.77
C LEU A 137 6.35 0.12 24.90
N ASP A 138 7.26 0.86 25.51
CA ASP A 138 8.07 0.38 26.63
C ASP A 138 7.22 0.29 27.90
N GLU A 139 7.36 -0.80 28.66
CA GLU A 139 6.59 -1.06 29.88
C GLU A 139 6.78 0.02 30.96
N SER A 140 7.85 0.80 30.86
CA SER A 140 8.17 1.91 31.77
C SER A 140 7.65 3.27 31.28
N TYR A 141 7.02 3.35 30.11
CA TYR A 141 6.57 4.61 29.51
C TYR A 141 5.44 5.25 30.33
N GLY A 142 5.67 6.47 30.83
CA GLY A 142 4.70 7.21 31.63
C GLY A 142 4.68 6.87 33.13
N LEU A 143 5.49 5.91 33.58
CA LEU A 143 5.61 5.58 35.00
C LEU A 143 6.74 6.42 35.63
N LYS A 144 6.38 7.45 36.40
CA LYS A 144 7.31 8.12 37.31
C LYS A 144 7.45 7.26 38.56
N ARG A 145 8.68 6.88 38.91
CA ARG A 145 8.99 6.37 40.25
C ARG A 145 8.83 7.45 41.30
#